data_AF-I5B6P4-F1
#
_entry.id   AF-I5B6P4-F1
#
_cell.length_a   1.000
_cell.length_b   1.000
_cell.length_c   1.000
_cell.angle_alpha   90.00
_cell.angle_beta   90.00
_cell.angle_gamma   90.00
#
_symmetry.space_group_name_H-M   'P 1'
#
loop_
_entity.id
_entity.type
_entity.pdbx_description
1 polymer ?
#
loop_
_entity_poly.entity_id
_entity_poly.type
_entity_poly.pdbx_seq_one_letter_code
_entity_poly.pdbx_strand_id
1 'polypeptide(L)'
;MKTIRALFLFAIMFSAMHVLTQQALAEYASSATQSLKVRIDAILDVLNAPEFQGDEKKESRRQKIRDIVLNGFDFGRMAQSSLGKHWRGRTPQEKQVFTVRFQRLIENTYISKLETYTNEKVVYLDEQLKRKKDREYAKVQTQIIATDGTEVPIVYMMHRQGTDPWLVFDINIEGVSMVNNYRSQFGEFLGQKPFSELLNDIDAKNSSE
;
A
#
# COMPACT_ATOMS: atom_id res chain seq x y z
N MET A 1 49.16 -32.63 7.87
CA MET A 1 48.85 -31.23 7.48
C MET A 1 47.70 -31.06 6.49
N LYS A 2 47.48 -31.95 5.50
CA LYS A 2 46.39 -31.77 4.50
C LYS A 2 44.96 -31.88 5.07
N THR A 3 44.74 -32.72 6.08
CA THR A 3 43.42 -32.93 6.72
C THR A 3 42.98 -31.78 7.65
N ILE A 4 43.91 -31.17 8.37
CA ILE A 4 43.63 -30.03 9.26
C ILE A 4 43.22 -28.78 8.45
N ARG A 5 43.81 -28.55 7.27
CA ARG A 5 43.42 -27.45 6.36
C ARG A 5 42.00 -27.62 5.80
N ALA A 6 41.54 -28.85 5.56
CA ALA A 6 40.19 -29.12 5.06
C ALA A 6 39.11 -28.89 6.14
N LEU A 7 39.39 -29.23 7.41
CA LEU A 7 38.51 -28.96 8.55
C LEU A 7 38.33 -27.46 8.84
N PHE A 8 39.41 -26.66 8.71
CA PHE A 8 39.32 -25.20 8.83
C PHE A 8 38.51 -24.56 7.69
N LEU A 9 38.64 -25.05 6.44
CA LEU A 9 37.84 -24.58 5.30
C LEU A 9 36.34 -24.93 5.44
N PHE A 10 36.02 -26.12 5.97
CA PHE A 10 34.64 -26.54 6.21
C PHE A 10 33.96 -25.74 7.33
N ALA A 11 34.69 -25.40 8.41
CA ALA A 11 34.19 -24.56 9.50
C ALA A 11 33.96 -23.09 9.07
N ILE A 12 34.79 -22.56 8.17
CA ILE A 12 34.61 -21.23 7.57
C ILE A 12 33.41 -21.24 6.61
N MET A 13 33.25 -22.27 5.79
CA MET A 13 32.08 -22.41 4.92
C MET A 13 30.77 -22.58 5.71
N PHE A 14 30.77 -23.37 6.79
CA PHE A 14 29.58 -23.55 7.63
C PHE A 14 29.19 -22.26 8.35
N SER A 15 30.18 -21.53 8.89
CA SER A 15 29.98 -20.21 9.49
C SER A 15 29.50 -19.17 8.49
N ALA A 16 30.06 -19.14 7.28
CA ALA A 16 29.63 -18.23 6.21
C ALA A 16 28.21 -18.54 5.72
N MET A 17 27.83 -19.82 5.65
CA MET A 17 26.45 -20.24 5.36
C MET A 17 25.47 -19.79 6.45
N HIS A 18 25.85 -19.88 7.72
CA HIS A 18 25.01 -19.43 8.85
C HIS A 18 24.80 -17.91 8.88
N VAL A 19 25.82 -17.13 8.53
CA VAL A 19 25.70 -15.67 8.45
C VAL A 19 24.84 -15.26 7.24
N LEU A 20 24.97 -15.95 6.10
CA LEU A 20 24.19 -15.67 4.90
C LEU A 20 22.70 -16.01 5.09
N THR A 21 22.38 -17.09 5.80
CA THR A 21 20.98 -17.45 6.12
C THR A 21 20.34 -16.48 7.12
N GLN A 22 21.10 -15.99 8.11
CA GLN A 22 20.59 -14.98 9.06
C GLN A 22 20.31 -13.63 8.40
N GLN A 23 21.18 -13.17 7.49
CA GLN A 23 20.95 -11.93 6.75
C GLN A 23 19.72 -12.04 5.83
N ALA A 24 19.57 -13.15 5.11
CA ALA A 24 18.41 -13.38 4.24
C ALA A 24 17.08 -13.41 5.02
N LEU A 25 17.06 -14.03 6.20
CA LEU A 25 15.86 -14.05 7.06
C LEU A 25 15.51 -12.67 7.63
N ALA A 26 16.52 -11.87 8.01
CA ALA A 26 16.31 -10.51 8.49
C ALA A 26 15.85 -9.55 7.38
N GLU A 27 16.38 -9.70 6.16
CA GLU A 27 15.94 -8.94 4.99
C GLU A 27 14.53 -9.34 4.56
N TYR A 28 14.18 -10.63 4.63
CA TYR A 28 12.81 -11.10 4.37
C TYR A 28 11.81 -10.56 5.41
N ALA A 29 12.13 -10.62 6.70
CA ALA A 29 11.28 -10.11 7.78
C ALA A 29 11.06 -8.59 7.70
N SER A 30 11.96 -7.86 7.01
CA SER A 30 11.88 -6.42 6.78
C SER A 30 11.51 -6.04 5.34
N SER A 31 11.13 -7.00 4.50
CA SER A 31 10.79 -6.77 3.08
C SER A 31 9.48 -5.99 2.91
N ALA A 32 9.32 -5.38 1.73
CA ALA A 32 8.08 -4.66 1.41
C ALA A 32 6.90 -5.64 1.30
N THR A 33 7.13 -6.83 0.72
CA THR A 33 6.17 -7.92 0.60
C THR A 33 5.69 -8.38 1.96
N GLN A 34 6.60 -8.62 2.92
CA GLN A 34 6.18 -9.04 4.26
C GLN A 34 5.40 -7.94 4.97
N SER A 35 5.81 -6.68 4.85
CA SER A 35 5.07 -5.55 5.43
C SER A 35 3.67 -5.40 4.83
N LEU A 36 3.55 -5.55 3.51
CA LEU A 36 2.26 -5.54 2.82
C LEU A 36 1.40 -6.73 3.24
N LYS A 37 1.99 -7.92 3.32
CA LYS A 37 1.30 -9.16 3.69
C LYS A 37 0.67 -9.07 5.07
N VAL A 38 1.43 -8.63 6.08
CA VAL A 38 0.90 -8.46 7.45
C VAL A 38 -0.32 -7.54 7.48
N ARG A 39 -0.35 -6.50 6.64
CA ARG A 39 -1.48 -5.56 6.57
C ARG A 39 -2.68 -6.16 5.85
N ILE A 40 -2.45 -6.83 4.72
CA ILE A 40 -3.51 -7.53 3.98
C ILE A 40 -4.13 -8.61 4.88
N ASP A 41 -3.32 -9.42 5.54
CA ASP A 41 -3.79 -10.45 6.47
C ASP A 41 -4.63 -9.82 7.60
N ALA A 42 -4.20 -8.71 8.19
CA ALA A 42 -4.97 -8.02 9.21
C ALA A 42 -6.34 -7.50 8.70
N ILE A 43 -6.42 -7.06 7.43
CA ILE A 43 -7.70 -6.67 6.81
C ILE A 43 -8.58 -7.91 6.62
N LEU A 44 -8.02 -9.01 6.12
CA LEU A 44 -8.75 -10.26 5.93
C LEU A 44 -9.24 -10.84 7.26
N ASP A 45 -8.45 -10.73 8.33
CA ASP A 45 -8.85 -11.15 9.67
C ASP A 45 -10.08 -10.36 10.15
N VAL A 46 -10.11 -9.03 9.92
CA VAL A 46 -11.27 -8.18 10.23
C VAL A 46 -12.49 -8.55 9.39
N LEU A 47 -12.30 -8.85 8.11
CA LEU A 47 -13.39 -9.22 7.20
C LEU A 47 -13.98 -10.60 7.52
N ASN A 48 -13.18 -11.52 8.08
CA ASN A 48 -13.60 -12.88 8.41
C ASN A 48 -14.04 -13.06 9.88
N ALA A 49 -13.71 -12.10 10.75
CA ALA A 49 -14.03 -12.18 12.17
C ALA A 49 -15.56 -12.16 12.42
N PRO A 50 -16.12 -13.13 13.17
CA PRO A 50 -17.55 -13.21 13.47
C PRO A 50 -18.11 -11.93 14.13
N GLU A 51 -17.32 -11.25 14.97
CA GLU A 51 -17.72 -10.02 15.68
C GLU A 51 -17.92 -8.81 14.77
N PHE A 52 -17.41 -8.87 13.54
CA PHE A 52 -17.54 -7.84 12.51
C PHE A 52 -18.54 -8.23 11.41
N GLN A 53 -19.24 -9.36 11.51
CA GLN A 53 -20.25 -9.77 10.53
C GLN A 53 -21.58 -9.05 10.74
N GLY A 54 -22.37 -8.93 9.67
CA GLY A 54 -23.69 -8.28 9.70
C GLY A 54 -23.66 -6.79 9.34
N ASP A 55 -24.82 -6.27 8.95
CA ASP A 55 -25.01 -4.88 8.53
C ASP A 55 -24.86 -3.90 9.71
N GLU A 56 -25.25 -4.32 10.92
CA GLU A 56 -25.13 -3.54 12.15
C GLU A 56 -23.67 -3.32 12.58
N LYS A 57 -22.75 -4.17 12.12
CA LYS A 57 -21.31 -4.06 12.39
C LYS A 57 -20.54 -3.33 11.31
N LYS A 58 -21.20 -2.95 10.21
CA LYS A 58 -20.57 -2.34 9.04
C LYS A 58 -19.66 -1.16 9.38
N GLU A 59 -20.14 -0.22 10.18
CA GLU A 59 -19.31 0.96 10.51
C GLU A 59 -18.12 0.59 11.40
N SER A 60 -18.29 -0.32 12.36
CA SER A 60 -17.18 -0.78 13.21
C SER A 60 -16.13 -1.54 12.42
N ARG A 61 -16.55 -2.42 11.49
CA ARG A 61 -15.68 -3.15 10.56
C ARG A 61 -14.90 -2.18 9.68
N ARG A 62 -15.60 -1.22 9.06
CA ARG A 62 -15.00 -0.17 8.23
C ARG A 62 -13.98 0.66 9.02
N GLN A 63 -14.31 1.08 10.23
CA GLN A 63 -13.38 1.83 11.08
C GLN A 63 -12.10 1.04 11.35
N LYS A 64 -12.21 -0.25 11.66
CA LYS A 64 -11.04 -1.09 11.93
C LYS A 64 -10.15 -1.25 10.69
N ILE A 65 -10.75 -1.39 9.51
CA ILE A 65 -10.02 -1.42 8.23
C ILE A 65 -9.32 -0.07 7.98
N ARG A 66 -10.00 1.06 8.21
CA ARG A 66 -9.39 2.40 8.10
C ARG A 66 -8.15 2.53 8.99
N ASP A 67 -8.21 2.07 10.24
CA ASP A 67 -7.07 2.12 11.16
C ASP A 67 -5.85 1.33 10.64
N ILE A 68 -6.08 0.20 9.98
CA ILE A 68 -5.00 -0.61 9.37
C ILE A 68 -4.41 0.12 8.17
N VAL A 69 -5.25 0.67 7.29
CA VAL A 69 -4.86 1.39 6.08
C VAL A 69 -4.11 2.68 6.41
N LEU A 70 -4.57 3.46 7.38
CA LEU A 70 -3.96 4.70 7.84
C LEU A 70 -2.46 4.58 8.14
N ASN A 71 -2.07 3.44 8.72
CA ASN A 71 -0.69 3.18 9.10
C ASN A 71 0.16 2.56 7.99
N GLY A 72 -0.42 2.27 6.83
CA GLY A 72 0.22 1.58 5.71
C GLY A 72 0.36 2.40 4.45
N PHE A 73 -0.19 3.62 4.43
CA PHE A 73 -0.29 4.45 3.24
C PHE A 73 0.26 5.85 3.50
N ASP A 74 0.99 6.38 2.53
CA ASP A 74 1.45 7.76 2.51
C ASP A 74 0.44 8.63 1.74
N PHE A 75 -0.69 8.92 2.40
CA PHE A 75 -1.75 9.74 1.80
C PHE A 75 -1.29 11.14 1.44
N GLY A 76 -0.30 11.69 2.15
CA GLY A 76 0.31 12.99 1.81
C GLY A 76 0.99 12.95 0.45
N ARG A 77 1.81 11.93 0.20
CA ARG A 77 2.48 11.72 -1.09
C ARG A 77 1.50 11.36 -2.19
N MET A 78 0.49 10.54 -1.89
CA MET A 78 -0.58 10.22 -2.84
C MET A 78 -1.33 11.50 -3.26
N ALA A 79 -1.82 12.29 -2.29
CA ALA A 79 -2.51 13.55 -2.54
C ALA A 79 -1.64 14.54 -3.33
N GLN A 80 -0.39 14.75 -2.91
CA GLN A 80 0.56 15.59 -3.63
C GLN A 80 0.73 15.14 -5.08
N SER A 81 0.87 13.84 -5.28
CA SER A 81 1.07 13.27 -6.61
C SER A 81 -0.19 13.44 -7.45
N SER A 82 -1.37 13.10 -6.92
CA SER A 82 -2.66 13.27 -7.60
C SER A 82 -2.92 14.73 -7.98
N LEU A 83 -2.59 15.72 -7.14
CA LEU A 83 -2.78 17.12 -7.50
C LEU A 83 -1.74 17.63 -8.51
N GLY A 84 -0.61 16.92 -8.66
CA GLY A 84 0.39 17.14 -9.69
C GLY A 84 0.93 18.58 -9.71
N LYS A 85 0.92 19.21 -10.89
CA LYS A 85 1.42 20.59 -11.07
C LYS A 85 0.67 21.62 -10.21
N HIS A 86 -0.60 21.36 -9.89
CA HIS A 86 -1.44 22.28 -9.13
C HIS A 86 -1.10 22.31 -7.63
N TRP A 87 -0.33 21.33 -7.13
CA TRP A 87 0.09 21.27 -5.72
C TRP A 87 0.97 22.45 -5.29
N ARG A 88 1.90 22.88 -6.16
CA ARG A 88 2.91 23.88 -5.77
C ARG A 88 2.30 25.23 -5.40
N GLY A 89 1.23 25.62 -6.08
CA GLY A 89 0.51 26.88 -5.85
C GLY A 89 -0.52 26.83 -4.72
N ARG A 90 -0.52 25.79 -3.87
CA ARG A 90 -1.41 25.68 -2.71
C ARG A 90 -0.72 26.09 -1.41
N THR A 91 -1.47 26.76 -0.54
CA THR A 91 -1.05 27.06 0.83
C THR A 91 -0.88 25.78 1.65
N PRO A 92 -0.13 25.81 2.77
CA PRO A 92 -0.05 24.66 3.68
C PRO A 92 -1.44 24.17 4.15
N GLN A 93 -2.36 25.10 4.43
CA GLN A 93 -3.72 24.80 4.87
C GLN A 93 -4.52 24.12 3.75
N GLU A 94 -4.46 24.62 2.52
CA GLU A 94 -5.13 23.99 1.36
C GLU A 94 -4.59 22.58 1.09
N LYS A 95 -3.28 22.38 1.20
CA LYS A 95 -2.64 21.08 1.05
C LYS A 95 -3.15 20.10 2.11
N GLN A 96 -3.21 20.52 3.37
CA GLN A 96 -3.70 19.69 4.46
C GLN A 96 -5.18 19.32 4.27
N VAL A 97 -6.03 20.31 3.97
CA VAL A 97 -7.46 20.11 3.74
C VAL A 97 -7.69 19.15 2.57
N PHE A 98 -6.97 19.33 1.47
CA PHE A 98 -7.06 18.42 0.32
C PHE A 98 -6.59 17.01 0.66
N THR A 99 -5.46 16.85 1.36
CA THR A 99 -4.97 15.53 1.76
C THR A 99 -6.01 14.76 2.58
N VAL A 100 -6.63 15.42 3.57
CA VAL A 100 -7.65 14.78 4.43
C VAL A 100 -8.88 14.37 3.61
N ARG A 101 -9.38 15.26 2.73
CA ARG A 101 -10.55 14.98 1.89
C ARG A 101 -10.28 13.91 0.85
N PHE A 102 -9.09 13.95 0.25
CA PHE A 102 -8.63 12.96 -0.72
C PHE A 102 -8.46 11.59 -0.05
N GLN A 103 -7.86 11.53 1.13
CA GLN A 103 -7.76 10.29 1.90
C GLN A 103 -9.15 9.67 2.11
N ARG A 104 -10.11 10.45 2.63
CA ARG A 104 -11.48 9.97 2.85
C ARG A 104 -12.15 9.49 1.56
N LEU A 105 -11.90 10.17 0.44
CA LEU A 105 -12.40 9.75 -0.88
C LEU A 105 -11.87 8.38 -1.27
N ILE A 106 -10.58 8.13 -1.11
CA ILE A 106 -9.97 6.84 -1.41
C ILE A 106 -10.50 5.77 -0.46
N GLU A 107 -10.54 6.04 0.83
CA GLU A 107 -11.09 5.11 1.82
C GLU A 107 -12.52 4.69 1.44
N ASN A 108 -13.42 5.64 1.21
CA ASN A 108 -14.81 5.34 0.83
C ASN A 108 -14.90 4.55 -0.48
N THR A 109 -14.18 4.99 -1.52
CA THR A 109 -14.24 4.38 -2.87
C THR A 109 -13.81 2.90 -2.88
N TYR A 110 -12.90 2.51 -1.99
CA TYR A 110 -12.32 1.16 -2.02
C TYR A 110 -12.71 0.28 -0.83
N ILE A 111 -13.14 0.85 0.31
CA ILE A 111 -13.55 0.05 1.46
C ILE A 111 -14.80 -0.78 1.17
N SER A 112 -15.74 -0.23 0.39
CA SER A 112 -16.93 -0.95 -0.08
C SER A 112 -16.55 -2.17 -0.93
N LYS A 113 -15.49 -2.06 -1.75
CA LYS A 113 -14.95 -3.18 -2.54
C LYS A 113 -14.22 -4.22 -1.68
N LEU A 114 -13.59 -3.81 -0.59
CA LEU A 114 -13.00 -4.76 0.36
C LEU A 114 -14.09 -5.58 1.06
N GLU A 115 -15.27 -5.01 1.30
CA GLU A 115 -16.39 -5.73 1.92
C GLU A 115 -17.06 -6.74 0.98
N THR A 116 -16.88 -6.62 -0.35
CA THR A 116 -17.33 -7.65 -1.29
C THR A 116 -16.39 -8.85 -1.35
N TYR A 117 -15.22 -8.74 -0.69
CA TYR A 117 -14.27 -9.82 -0.59
C TYR A 117 -14.83 -10.90 0.33
N THR A 118 -15.06 -12.09 -0.22
CA THR A 118 -15.76 -13.18 0.49
C THR A 118 -14.93 -14.42 0.68
N ASN A 119 -13.86 -14.63 -0.10
CA ASN A 119 -12.95 -15.79 0.02
C ASN A 119 -11.80 -15.77 -1.02
N GLU A 120 -11.50 -14.63 -1.63
CA GLU A 120 -10.47 -14.59 -2.67
C GLU A 120 -9.08 -14.84 -2.05
N LYS A 121 -8.15 -15.35 -2.86
CA LYS A 121 -6.78 -15.61 -2.42
C LYS A 121 -5.85 -14.50 -2.91
N VAL A 122 -5.03 -13.94 -2.02
CA VAL A 122 -3.95 -13.03 -2.41
C VAL A 122 -2.67 -13.84 -2.64
N VAL A 123 -2.14 -13.78 -3.85
CA VAL A 123 -0.86 -14.37 -4.25
C VAL A 123 0.17 -13.26 -4.41
N TYR A 124 1.36 -13.44 -3.84
CA TYR A 124 2.50 -12.53 -3.96
C TYR A 124 3.47 -13.11 -4.99
N LEU A 125 3.74 -12.36 -6.06
CA LEU A 125 4.42 -12.86 -7.25
C LEU A 125 5.88 -12.43 -7.31
N ASP A 126 6.15 -11.15 -7.06
CA ASP A 126 7.48 -10.55 -7.25
C ASP A 126 7.66 -9.30 -6.38
N GLU A 127 8.90 -9.04 -5.96
CA GLU A 127 9.31 -7.81 -5.29
C GLU A 127 10.55 -7.23 -5.97
N GLN A 128 10.45 -5.99 -6.44
CA GLN A 128 11.57 -5.28 -7.04
C GLN A 128 11.97 -4.12 -6.14
N LEU A 129 13.20 -4.17 -5.61
CA LEU A 129 13.75 -3.15 -4.74
C LEU A 129 14.66 -2.18 -5.50
N LYS A 130 14.53 -0.89 -5.18
CA LYS A 130 15.39 0.19 -5.67
C LYS A 130 15.77 1.10 -4.52
N ARG A 131 17.07 1.28 -4.30
CA ARG A 131 17.61 2.16 -3.26
C ARG A 131 18.08 3.48 -3.87
N LYS A 132 17.79 4.60 -3.21
CA LYS A 132 18.26 5.94 -3.59
C LYS A 132 18.58 6.73 -2.32
N LYS A 133 19.88 6.87 -2.02
CA LYS A 133 20.38 7.45 -0.77
C LYS A 133 19.83 6.66 0.43
N ASP A 134 19.17 7.35 1.34
CA ASP A 134 18.53 6.86 2.57
C ASP A 134 17.10 6.35 2.34
N ARG A 135 16.59 6.41 1.11
CA ARG A 135 15.25 5.94 0.76
C ARG A 135 15.28 4.66 -0.06
N GLU A 136 14.36 3.78 0.28
CA GLU A 136 14.10 2.55 -0.46
C GLU A 136 12.73 2.62 -1.12
N TYR A 137 12.63 2.04 -2.30
CA TYR A 137 11.42 1.92 -3.09
C TYR A 137 11.22 0.46 -3.45
N ALA A 138 10.01 -0.03 -3.30
CA ALA A 138 9.63 -1.37 -3.70
C ALA A 138 8.46 -1.33 -4.68
N LYS A 139 8.48 -2.25 -5.62
CA LYS A 139 7.32 -2.64 -6.43
C LYS A 139 6.96 -4.06 -6.03
N VAL A 140 5.84 -4.23 -5.34
CA VAL A 140 5.33 -5.55 -4.94
C VAL A 140 4.20 -5.94 -5.87
N GLN A 141 4.36 -7.04 -6.59
CA GLN A 141 3.37 -7.56 -7.53
C GLN A 141 2.55 -8.64 -6.84
N THR A 142 1.23 -8.49 -6.85
CA THR A 142 0.28 -9.45 -6.30
C THR A 142 -0.82 -9.77 -7.30
N GLN A 143 -1.59 -10.79 -6.97
CA GLN A 143 -2.75 -11.21 -7.74
C GLN A 143 -3.84 -11.64 -6.77
N ILE A 144 -5.04 -11.07 -6.93
CA ILE A 144 -6.24 -11.55 -6.24
C ILE A 144 -6.87 -12.61 -7.15
N ILE A 145 -7.13 -13.79 -6.60
CA ILE A 145 -7.80 -14.88 -7.29
C ILE A 145 -9.20 -15.02 -6.71
N ALA A 146 -10.20 -14.62 -7.49
CA ALA A 146 -11.60 -14.71 -7.13
C ALA A 146 -12.11 -16.15 -7.08
N THR A 147 -13.26 -16.35 -6.43
CA THR A 147 -13.87 -17.68 -6.27
C THR A 147 -14.30 -18.29 -7.60
N ASP A 148 -14.62 -17.47 -8.60
CA ASP A 148 -14.94 -17.88 -9.97
C ASP A 148 -13.69 -18.09 -10.85
N GLY A 149 -12.48 -17.92 -10.28
CA GLY A 149 -11.21 -18.05 -10.98
C GLY A 149 -10.74 -16.77 -11.68
N THR A 150 -11.48 -15.67 -11.59
CA THR A 150 -11.04 -14.37 -12.13
C THR A 150 -9.78 -13.91 -11.40
N GLU A 151 -8.76 -13.53 -12.16
CA GLU A 151 -7.48 -13.07 -11.63
C GLU A 151 -7.32 -11.57 -11.82
N VAL A 152 -7.17 -10.84 -10.72
CA VAL A 152 -6.99 -9.38 -10.72
C VAL A 152 -5.55 -9.05 -10.31
N PRO A 153 -4.67 -8.64 -11.24
CA PRO A 153 -3.31 -8.23 -10.92
C PRO A 153 -3.31 -6.87 -10.22
N ILE A 154 -2.56 -6.78 -9.11
CA ILE A 154 -2.37 -5.55 -8.36
C ILE A 154 -0.87 -5.33 -8.12
N VAL A 155 -0.41 -4.10 -8.33
CA VAL A 155 0.97 -3.71 -8.03
C VAL A 155 0.98 -2.58 -7.02
N TYR A 156 1.68 -2.79 -5.92
CA TYR A 156 1.86 -1.80 -4.85
C TYR A 156 3.21 -1.12 -5.01
N MET A 157 3.18 0.21 -5.09
CA MET A 157 4.38 1.04 -5.06
C MET A 157 4.61 1.50 -3.63
N MET A 158 5.70 1.05 -3.02
CA MET A 158 5.99 1.28 -1.61
C MET A 158 7.31 2.02 -1.42
N HIS A 159 7.41 2.80 -0.35
CA HIS A 159 8.66 3.45 0.03
C HIS A 159 8.87 3.39 1.54
N ARG A 160 10.14 3.49 1.95
CA ARG A 160 10.54 3.71 3.33
C ARG A 160 11.82 4.54 3.40
N GLN A 161 12.12 5.07 4.58
CA GLN A 161 13.38 5.73 4.89
C GLN A 161 14.06 5.01 6.07
N GLY A 162 15.28 4.53 5.88
CA GLY A 162 15.97 3.74 6.91
C GLY A 162 15.16 2.54 7.41
N THR A 163 14.90 2.51 8.73
CA THR A 163 14.14 1.44 9.41
C THR A 163 12.65 1.75 9.56
N ASP A 164 12.16 2.84 8.97
CA ASP A 164 10.74 3.18 9.04
C ASP A 164 9.87 2.11 8.37
N PRO A 165 8.58 1.98 8.78
CA PRO A 165 7.65 1.09 8.13
C PRO A 165 7.52 1.40 6.63
N TRP A 166 7.33 0.35 5.82
CA TRP A 166 6.95 0.53 4.42
C TRP A 166 5.57 1.16 4.32
N LEU A 167 5.47 2.19 3.48
CA LEU A 167 4.23 2.89 3.16
C LEU A 167 3.94 2.78 1.66
N VAL A 168 2.71 2.40 1.33
CA VAL A 168 2.17 2.43 -0.02
C VAL A 168 1.96 3.88 -0.44
N PHE A 169 2.43 4.26 -1.62
CA PHE A 169 2.23 5.61 -2.18
C PHE A 169 1.58 5.61 -3.57
N ASP A 170 1.33 4.43 -4.14
CA ASP A 170 0.46 4.24 -5.30
C ASP A 170 0.04 2.75 -5.38
N ILE A 171 -1.14 2.50 -5.95
CA ILE A 171 -1.62 1.16 -6.29
C ILE A 171 -1.98 1.17 -7.76
N ASN A 172 -1.50 0.16 -8.48
CA ASN A 172 -1.92 -0.12 -9.84
C ASN A 172 -2.83 -1.35 -9.84
N ILE A 173 -4.06 -1.20 -10.33
CA ILE A 173 -5.05 -2.29 -10.45
C ILE A 173 -5.30 -2.47 -11.94
N GLU A 174 -5.08 -3.68 -12.45
CA GLU A 174 -5.30 -4.00 -13.88
C GLU A 174 -4.59 -3.05 -14.86
N GLY A 175 -3.37 -2.62 -14.51
CA GLY A 175 -2.59 -1.69 -15.32
C GLY A 175 -2.88 -0.20 -15.05
N VAL A 176 -3.91 0.12 -14.27
CA VAL A 176 -4.30 1.50 -13.98
C VAL A 176 -3.79 1.96 -12.62
N SER A 177 -2.87 2.93 -12.62
CA SER A 177 -2.39 3.60 -11.39
C SER A 177 -3.49 4.50 -10.81
N MET A 178 -3.81 4.30 -9.53
CA MET A 178 -4.77 5.09 -8.78
C MET A 178 -4.35 6.56 -8.75
N VAL A 179 -3.09 6.85 -8.41
CA VAL A 179 -2.57 8.22 -8.35
C VAL A 179 -2.64 8.90 -9.72
N ASN A 180 -2.28 8.19 -10.80
CA ASN A 180 -2.34 8.77 -12.14
C ASN A 180 -3.77 8.96 -12.63
N ASN A 181 -4.69 8.06 -12.29
CA ASN A 181 -6.11 8.21 -12.59
C ASN A 181 -6.68 9.50 -11.96
N TYR A 182 -6.47 9.71 -10.66
CA TYR A 182 -6.90 10.94 -9.99
C TYR A 182 -6.14 12.17 -10.51
N ARG A 183 -4.86 12.04 -10.88
CA ARG A 183 -4.11 13.13 -11.51
C ARG A 183 -4.74 13.62 -12.79
N SER A 184 -5.19 12.72 -13.65
CA SER A 184 -5.88 13.08 -14.88
C SER A 184 -7.20 13.80 -14.56
N GLN A 185 -8.03 13.23 -13.69
CA GLN A 185 -9.33 13.80 -13.31
C GLN A 185 -9.20 15.19 -12.67
N PHE A 186 -8.29 15.36 -11.70
CA PHE A 186 -8.06 16.64 -11.05
C PHE A 186 -7.42 17.65 -11.98
N GLY A 187 -6.51 17.22 -12.86
CA GLY A 187 -5.90 18.08 -13.88
C GLY A 187 -6.92 18.63 -14.88
N GLU A 188 -7.85 17.78 -15.33
CA GLU A 188 -8.96 18.19 -16.20
C GLU A 188 -9.89 19.17 -15.47
N PHE A 189 -10.32 18.82 -14.25
CA PHE A 189 -11.19 19.66 -13.44
C PHE A 189 -10.57 21.05 -13.20
N LEU A 190 -9.31 21.10 -12.75
CA LEU A 190 -8.60 22.34 -12.44
C LEU A 190 -8.16 23.12 -13.68
N GLY A 191 -8.30 22.55 -14.87
CA GLY A 191 -8.18 23.28 -16.13
C GLY A 191 -9.40 24.16 -16.41
N GLN A 192 -10.55 23.87 -15.80
CA GLN A 192 -11.83 24.52 -16.07
C GLN A 192 -12.41 25.24 -14.86
N LYS A 193 -12.13 24.74 -13.64
CA LYS A 193 -12.78 25.15 -12.40
C LYS A 193 -11.75 25.46 -11.30
N PRO A 194 -12.08 26.35 -10.36
CA PRO A 194 -11.19 26.68 -9.25
C PRO A 194 -11.03 25.51 -8.27
N PHE A 195 -9.97 25.58 -7.46
CA PHE A 195 -9.65 24.55 -6.47
C PHE A 195 -10.72 24.40 -5.37
N SER A 196 -11.40 25.48 -5.00
CA SER A 196 -12.53 25.43 -4.07
C SER A 196 -13.66 24.54 -4.58
N GLU A 197 -13.92 24.54 -5.89
CA GLU A 197 -14.93 23.65 -6.48
C GLU A 197 -14.47 22.20 -6.50
N LEU A 198 -13.17 21.93 -6.67
CA LEU A 198 -12.64 20.57 -6.57
C LEU A 198 -12.85 20.03 -5.15
N LEU A 199 -12.59 20.86 -4.15
CA LEU A 199 -12.82 20.53 -2.75
C LEU A 199 -14.30 20.22 -2.47
N ASN A 200 -15.23 20.96 -3.09
CA ASN A 200 -16.67 20.70 -2.98
C ASN A 200 -17.08 19.40 -3.69
N ASP A 201 -16.52 19.11 -4.86
CA ASP A 201 -16.78 17.86 -5.60
C ASP A 201 -16.33 16.63 -4.80
N ILE A 202 -15.15 16.72 -4.16
CA ILE A 202 -14.65 15.67 -3.28
C ILE A 202 -15.55 15.50 -2.05
N ASP A 203 -16.01 16.59 -1.43
CA ASP A 203 -16.93 16.51 -0.28
C ASP A 203 -18.26 15.87 -0.67
N ALA A 204 -18.81 16.23 -1.83
CA ALA A 204 -20.06 15.64 -2.32
C ALA A 204 -19.93 14.11 -2.49
N LYS A 205 -18.82 13.64 -3.08
CA LYS A 205 -18.50 12.21 -3.20
C LYS A 205 -18.29 11.52 -1.85
N ASN A 206 -17.72 12.22 -0.88
CA ASN A 206 -17.53 11.70 0.47
C ASN A 206 -18.83 11.58 1.29
N SER A 207 -19.90 12.29 0.89
CA SER A 207 -21.21 12.29 1.55
C SER A 207 -22.23 11.37 0.90
N SER A 208 -21.93 10.79 -0.28
CA SER A 208 -22.85 9.94 -1.03
C SER A 208 -22.74 8.44 -0.73
N GLU A 209 -21.92 8.04 0.24
CA GLU A 209 -21.75 6.67 0.74
C GLU A 209 -22.13 6.54 2.23
#